data_AF-K9XAF9-F1
#
_entry.id   AF-K9XAF9-F1
#
_cell.length_a   1.000
_cell.length_b   1.000
_cell.length_c   1.000
_cell.angle_alpha   90.00
_cell.angle_beta   90.00
_cell.angle_gamma   90.00
#
_symmetry.space_group_name_H-M   'P 1'
#
loop_
_entity.id
_entity.type
_entity.pdbx_description
1 polymer ?
#
loop_
_entity_poly.entity_id
_entity_poly.type
_entity_poly.pdbx_seq_one_letter_code
_entity_poly.pdbx_strand_id
1 'polypeptide(L)'
;MSKAVQEKVNQLFEAVKDLTSYDEIRPYCEEFNEWLNTETNYSKASLGTVFSRTGFHKIFKSIPLLQGQNAELVPKRDREGNVKGHELKHYVLLLCGLDDSDWQERNKSEKVIGRLGNSQELNPDEYLELTGKLLESLDPHELAVGLIAATGRRPHEILARAKFTPIDGQSYQVMFEGQGKKRGDKPVFQIATLYPASYIIERLNHLRKSPTTRGLLTDIANEFPRDIAAQNRSIDSRRNGSLNRVVRQYFGDKGNNNPVLNFRHGEEQDNCKALRAAYLALATERDCEGSIGAKMLHAAKLAGHFTNENPNDGDLNHLVTTLGYADYVVTNTVNFPDAPTKDKLSKISVLESNLEEIREIQKQHNLPNQQSVISHLVESYLNRLDTAKELVEARKLITELQIENAKLNQDNSNMQAQITELQSENLQLQQKEIEMLSTESETQNSTVSLLEVQAMLLPLVQRIEALEAGQVSQTVKPVQAVKVEVKEDIDWQAVSNAELWNNADGKTNRAKGASEEKIRRCYEAICLYNNTVATGDNDRLAITNQALRTLSGVNGLAIGEWIKAHSEEIISHHSKYRMENPKDASKVETYYNKRHGAEKIADILGLINTELLEGEAMRINV
;
A
#
# COMPACT_ATOMS: atom_id res chain seq x y z
N MET A 1 -17.51 -4.40 -11.24
CA MET A 1 -18.90 -4.10 -10.77
C MET A 1 -19.45 -2.71 -11.12
N SER A 2 -18.70 -1.59 -11.08
CA SER A 2 -19.32 -0.28 -11.39
C SER A 2 -19.83 -0.14 -12.85
N LYS A 3 -19.26 -0.89 -13.80
CA LYS A 3 -19.76 -0.96 -15.19
C LYS A 3 -21.15 -1.58 -15.28
N ALA A 4 -21.42 -2.68 -14.56
CA ALA A 4 -22.74 -3.32 -14.54
C ALA A 4 -23.81 -2.37 -14.00
N VAL A 5 -23.49 -1.62 -12.93
CA VAL A 5 -24.40 -0.57 -12.42
C VAL A 5 -24.57 0.54 -13.45
N GLN A 6 -23.50 0.98 -14.11
CA GLN A 6 -23.59 2.01 -15.15
C GLN A 6 -24.48 1.56 -16.32
N GLU A 7 -24.33 0.31 -16.77
CA GLU A 7 -25.18 -0.30 -17.80
C GLU A 7 -26.63 -0.37 -17.36
N LYS A 8 -26.91 -0.80 -16.12
CA LYS A 8 -28.26 -0.84 -15.56
C LYS A 8 -28.87 0.54 -15.37
N VAL A 9 -28.08 1.54 -14.98
CA VAL A 9 -28.50 2.94 -14.93
C VAL A 9 -28.87 3.45 -16.32
N ASN A 10 -28.08 3.11 -17.35
CA ASN A 10 -28.39 3.48 -18.73
C ASN A 10 -29.64 2.74 -19.24
N GLN A 11 -29.82 1.45 -18.92
CA GLN A 11 -31.03 0.69 -19.25
C GLN A 11 -32.27 1.33 -18.62
N LEU A 12 -32.20 1.68 -17.33
CA LEU A 12 -33.28 2.38 -16.65
C LEU A 12 -33.55 3.74 -17.31
N PHE A 13 -32.50 4.51 -17.62
CA PHE A 13 -32.65 5.80 -18.29
C PHE A 13 -33.35 5.67 -19.64
N GLU A 14 -32.92 4.75 -20.50
CA GLU A 14 -33.55 4.52 -21.81
C GLU A 14 -34.99 4.04 -21.69
N ALA A 15 -35.32 3.24 -20.67
CA ALA A 15 -36.68 2.77 -20.43
C ALA A 15 -37.66 3.88 -19.99
N VAL A 16 -37.16 4.88 -19.25
CA VAL A 16 -38.03 5.87 -18.59
C VAL A 16 -37.94 7.28 -19.15
N LYS A 17 -36.96 7.59 -20.01
CA LYS A 17 -36.70 8.96 -20.48
C LYS A 17 -37.88 9.62 -21.21
N ASP A 18 -38.72 8.81 -21.85
CA ASP A 18 -39.87 9.26 -22.64
C ASP A 18 -41.21 9.03 -21.91
N LEU A 19 -41.19 8.45 -20.71
CA LEU A 19 -42.40 8.20 -19.91
C LEU A 19 -42.84 9.46 -19.16
N THR A 20 -44.15 9.66 -19.07
CA THR A 20 -44.74 10.90 -18.54
C THR A 20 -45.66 10.70 -17.34
N SER A 21 -45.72 9.50 -16.78
CA SER A 21 -46.55 9.24 -15.59
C SER A 21 -45.82 8.42 -14.53
N TYR A 22 -46.22 8.66 -13.28
CA TYR A 22 -45.72 7.91 -12.13
C TYR A 22 -45.95 6.40 -12.28
N ASP A 23 -47.15 6.00 -12.70
CA ASP A 23 -47.53 4.59 -12.80
C ASP A 23 -46.75 3.85 -13.90
N GLU A 24 -46.34 4.53 -14.98
CA GLU A 24 -45.47 3.96 -16.00
C GLU A 24 -44.01 3.85 -15.53
N ILE A 25 -43.53 4.84 -14.76
CA ILE A 25 -42.13 4.88 -14.30
C ILE A 25 -41.87 3.90 -13.15
N ARG A 26 -42.83 3.76 -12.21
CA ARG A 26 -42.67 2.99 -10.97
C ARG A 26 -42.20 1.54 -11.19
N PRO A 27 -42.78 0.74 -12.10
CA PRO A 27 -42.37 -0.67 -12.28
C PRO A 27 -40.89 -0.80 -12.66
N TYR A 28 -40.36 0.09 -13.50
CA TYR A 28 -38.95 0.10 -13.86
C TYR A 28 -38.04 0.47 -12.68
N CYS A 29 -38.51 1.36 -11.80
CA CYS A 29 -37.79 1.70 -10.57
C CYS A 29 -37.77 0.53 -9.57
N GLU A 30 -38.87 -0.19 -9.44
CA GLU A 30 -38.99 -1.38 -8.59
C GLU A 30 -38.09 -2.50 -9.10
N GLU A 31 -38.11 -2.81 -10.40
CA GLU A 31 -37.21 -3.79 -11.03
C GLU A 31 -35.74 -3.40 -10.83
N PHE A 32 -35.41 -2.12 -10.99
CA PHE A 32 -34.04 -1.64 -10.77
C PHE A 32 -33.60 -1.80 -9.32
N ASN A 33 -34.47 -1.52 -8.35
CA ASN A 33 -34.17 -1.69 -6.92
C ASN A 33 -34.07 -3.17 -6.53
N GLU A 34 -34.93 -4.02 -7.07
CA GLU A 34 -34.85 -5.47 -6.86
C GLU A 34 -33.51 -5.99 -7.37
N TRP A 35 -33.14 -5.65 -8.61
CA TRP A 35 -31.83 -5.98 -9.16
C TRP A 35 -30.70 -5.44 -8.28
N LEU A 36 -30.79 -4.19 -7.82
CA LEU A 36 -29.78 -3.60 -6.96
C LEU A 36 -29.59 -4.39 -5.65
N ASN A 37 -30.69 -4.83 -5.04
CA ASN A 37 -30.68 -5.52 -3.76
C ASN A 37 -30.32 -7.01 -3.87
N THR A 38 -30.56 -7.64 -5.02
CA THR A 38 -30.37 -9.09 -5.23
C THR A 38 -29.08 -9.42 -5.99
N GLU A 39 -28.72 -8.61 -6.98
CA GLU A 39 -27.59 -8.86 -7.89
C GLU A 39 -26.35 -8.01 -7.54
N THR A 40 -26.42 -7.17 -6.50
CA THR A 40 -25.27 -6.40 -6.02
C THR A 40 -25.05 -6.57 -4.52
N ASN A 41 -23.82 -6.30 -4.08
CA ASN A 41 -23.43 -6.34 -2.66
C ASN A 41 -23.11 -4.94 -2.12
N TYR A 42 -23.62 -3.89 -2.74
CA TYR A 42 -23.34 -2.52 -2.32
C TYR A 42 -24.08 -2.20 -1.02
N SER A 43 -23.33 -1.86 0.02
CA SER A 43 -23.93 -1.30 1.24
C SER A 43 -24.56 0.06 0.94
N LYS A 44 -25.61 0.44 1.70
CA LYS A 44 -26.20 1.78 1.67
C LYS A 44 -25.14 2.89 1.82
N ALA A 45 -24.13 2.64 2.66
CA ALA A 45 -22.98 3.51 2.88
C ALA A 45 -22.05 3.67 1.65
N SER A 46 -22.12 2.80 0.64
CA SER A 46 -21.33 2.89 -0.60
C SER A 46 -22.16 3.31 -1.81
N LEU A 47 -23.45 2.97 -1.82
CA LEU A 47 -24.36 3.09 -2.96
C LEU A 47 -24.45 4.52 -3.53
N GLY A 48 -24.60 5.53 -2.67
CA GLY A 48 -24.65 6.93 -3.13
C GLY A 48 -23.37 7.39 -3.85
N THR A 49 -22.22 6.81 -3.48
CA THR A 49 -20.95 7.05 -4.17
C THR A 49 -20.92 6.36 -5.53
N VAL A 50 -21.45 5.13 -5.61
CA VAL A 50 -21.58 4.36 -6.85
C VAL A 50 -22.48 5.11 -7.83
N PHE A 51 -23.67 5.53 -7.42
CA PHE A 51 -24.60 6.30 -8.24
C PHE A 51 -24.01 7.62 -8.76
N SER A 52 -23.27 8.32 -7.89
CA SER A 52 -22.56 9.54 -8.30
C SER A 52 -21.48 9.25 -9.34
N ARG A 53 -20.77 8.13 -9.25
CA ARG A 53 -19.73 7.71 -10.21
C ARG A 53 -20.30 7.26 -11.55
N THR A 54 -21.43 6.56 -11.55
CA THR A 54 -22.12 6.12 -12.78
C THR A 54 -22.90 7.24 -13.45
N GLY A 55 -23.02 8.40 -12.80
CA GLY A 55 -23.73 9.56 -13.36
C GLY A 55 -25.25 9.50 -13.20
N PHE A 56 -25.77 8.59 -12.37
CA PHE A 56 -27.20 8.39 -12.13
C PHE A 56 -27.94 9.71 -11.88
N HIS A 57 -27.52 10.52 -10.90
CA HIS A 57 -28.19 11.79 -10.63
C HIS A 57 -28.05 12.82 -11.78
N LYS A 58 -27.00 12.74 -12.59
CA LYS A 58 -26.76 13.69 -13.68
C LYS A 58 -27.62 13.36 -14.89
N ILE A 59 -27.76 12.08 -15.25
CA ILE A 59 -28.51 11.64 -16.42
C ILE A 59 -30.02 11.89 -16.26
N PHE A 60 -30.57 11.64 -15.07
CA PHE A 60 -31.99 11.93 -14.81
C PHE A 60 -32.28 13.43 -14.64
N LYS A 61 -31.28 14.24 -14.29
CA LYS A 61 -31.41 15.71 -14.28
C LYS A 61 -31.38 16.34 -15.68
N SER A 62 -30.95 15.61 -16.71
CA SER A 62 -31.02 16.10 -18.10
C SER A 62 -32.40 15.91 -18.75
N ILE A 63 -33.31 15.19 -18.11
CA ILE A 63 -34.69 15.03 -18.59
C ILE A 63 -35.48 16.31 -18.28
N PRO A 64 -36.24 16.86 -19.24
CA PRO A 64 -37.20 17.94 -18.96
C PRO A 64 -38.23 17.50 -17.91
N LEU A 65 -38.35 18.25 -16.81
CA LEU A 65 -39.20 17.88 -15.68
C LEU A 65 -40.55 18.61 -15.75
N LEU A 66 -41.64 17.84 -15.66
CA LEU A 66 -43.01 18.32 -15.61
C LEU A 66 -43.68 17.84 -14.32
N GLN A 67 -44.13 18.79 -13.51
CA GLN A 67 -44.75 18.51 -12.21
C GLN A 67 -46.03 17.67 -12.38
N GLY A 68 -46.14 16.58 -11.61
CA GLY A 68 -47.28 15.67 -11.65
C GLY A 68 -47.30 14.72 -12.83
N GLN A 69 -46.25 14.74 -13.68
CA GLN A 69 -46.08 13.84 -14.82
C GLN A 69 -44.88 12.92 -14.60
N ASN A 70 -43.69 13.35 -14.96
CA ASN A 70 -42.44 12.60 -14.76
C ASN A 70 -41.64 13.09 -13.55
N ALA A 71 -42.15 14.11 -12.84
CA ALA A 71 -41.47 14.71 -11.70
C ALA A 71 -42.43 15.13 -10.58
N GLU A 72 -41.90 15.14 -9.35
CA GLU A 72 -42.60 15.60 -8.15
C GLU A 72 -41.89 16.82 -7.55
N LEU A 73 -42.69 17.70 -6.95
CA LEU A 73 -42.22 18.89 -6.26
C LEU A 73 -41.83 18.52 -4.82
N VAL A 74 -40.53 18.50 -4.53
CA VAL A 74 -39.97 18.08 -3.24
C VAL A 74 -39.50 19.29 -2.45
N PRO A 75 -39.81 19.38 -1.13
CA PRO A 75 -39.35 20.48 -0.29
C PRO A 75 -37.83 20.40 -0.08
N LYS A 76 -37.16 21.55 -0.23
CA LYS A 76 -35.78 21.75 0.21
C LYS A 76 -35.80 22.13 1.67
N ARG A 77 -35.21 21.30 2.52
CA ARG A 77 -35.11 21.56 3.96
C ARG A 77 -33.76 22.17 4.33
N ASP A 78 -33.75 23.08 5.30
CA ASP A 78 -32.53 23.53 5.97
C ASP A 78 -32.05 22.48 7.00
N ARG A 79 -31.00 22.80 7.77
CA ARG A 79 -30.42 21.86 8.75
C ARG A 79 -31.38 21.57 9.92
N GLU A 80 -32.25 22.52 10.19
CA GLU A 80 -33.26 22.50 11.25
C GLU A 80 -34.56 21.81 10.78
N GLY A 81 -34.64 21.43 9.49
CA GLY A 81 -35.77 20.73 8.90
C GLY A 81 -36.85 21.64 8.29
N ASN A 82 -36.67 22.96 8.35
CA ASN A 82 -37.61 23.93 7.80
C ASN A 82 -37.52 23.99 6.28
N VAL A 83 -38.66 24.20 5.62
CA VAL A 83 -38.72 24.28 4.17
C VAL A 83 -38.18 25.63 3.69
N LYS A 84 -37.00 25.63 3.06
CA LYS A 84 -36.34 26.79 2.45
C LYS A 84 -36.77 27.04 1.00
N GLY A 85 -37.45 26.07 0.38
CA GLY A 85 -37.94 26.18 -0.99
C GLY A 85 -38.40 24.83 -1.52
N HIS A 86 -38.58 24.73 -2.83
CA HIS A 86 -38.96 23.48 -3.49
C HIS A 86 -38.06 23.22 -4.71
N GLU A 87 -37.92 21.95 -5.09
CA GLU A 87 -37.34 21.56 -6.38
C GLU A 87 -38.14 20.44 -7.02
N LEU A 88 -38.20 20.44 -8.35
CA LEU A 88 -38.68 19.30 -9.10
C LEU A 88 -37.60 18.23 -9.15
N LYS A 89 -37.99 16.98 -8.85
CA LYS A 89 -37.15 15.80 -9.00
C LYS A 89 -37.88 14.78 -9.87
N HIS A 90 -37.19 14.21 -10.85
CA HIS A 90 -37.69 13.08 -11.62
C HIS A 90 -38.05 11.91 -10.69
N TYR A 91 -39.13 11.17 -10.95
CA TYR A 91 -39.59 10.09 -10.06
C TYR A 91 -38.53 9.03 -9.79
N VAL A 92 -37.70 8.70 -10.79
CA VAL A 92 -36.55 7.79 -10.60
C VAL A 92 -35.61 8.23 -9.46
N LEU A 93 -35.41 9.53 -9.24
CA LEU A 93 -34.55 10.03 -8.16
C LEU A 93 -35.19 9.93 -6.78
N LEU A 94 -36.50 9.66 -6.72
CA LEU A 94 -37.27 9.48 -5.49
C LEU A 94 -37.48 8.00 -5.18
N LEU A 95 -37.64 7.19 -6.22
CA LEU A 95 -37.99 5.78 -6.11
C LEU A 95 -36.75 4.87 -6.06
N CYS A 96 -35.62 5.24 -6.66
CA CYS A 96 -34.47 4.34 -6.77
C CYS A 96 -33.34 4.62 -5.77
N GLY A 97 -32.85 3.56 -5.13
CA GLY A 97 -31.66 3.54 -4.28
C GLY A 97 -31.85 4.05 -2.86
N LEU A 98 -31.18 5.14 -2.50
CA LEU A 98 -31.13 5.66 -1.13
C LEU A 98 -32.31 6.59 -0.85
N ASP A 99 -33.03 6.32 0.22
CA ASP A 99 -34.08 7.22 0.73
C ASP A 99 -33.51 8.37 1.58
N ASP A 100 -34.37 9.29 2.03
CA ASP A 100 -33.95 10.43 2.85
C ASP A 100 -33.33 10.01 4.19
N SER A 101 -33.77 8.90 4.77
CA SER A 101 -33.23 8.38 6.03
C SER A 101 -31.80 7.83 5.83
N ASP A 102 -31.57 7.14 4.72
CA ASP A 102 -30.27 6.63 4.31
C ASP A 102 -29.28 7.78 4.06
N TRP A 103 -29.73 8.85 3.41
CA TRP A 103 -28.91 10.05 3.20
C TRP A 103 -28.59 10.77 4.51
N GLN A 104 -29.56 10.86 5.43
CA GLN A 104 -29.32 11.43 6.75
C GLN A 104 -28.31 10.61 7.54
N GLU A 105 -28.47 9.28 7.59
CA GLU A 105 -27.53 8.38 8.28
C GLU A 105 -26.13 8.47 7.67
N ARG A 106 -26.03 8.44 6.34
CA ARG A 106 -24.74 8.60 5.63
C ARG A 106 -24.05 9.92 5.97
N ASN A 107 -24.80 11.00 6.17
CA ASN A 107 -24.26 12.32 6.45
C ASN A 107 -23.87 12.51 7.94
N LYS A 108 -24.23 11.60 8.85
CA LYS A 108 -23.79 11.58 10.27
C LYS A 108 -22.34 11.09 10.42
N SER A 109 -21.44 11.48 9.53
CA SER A 109 -20.03 11.07 9.59
C SER A 109 -19.29 11.82 10.69
N GLU A 110 -18.74 11.09 11.65
CA GLU A 110 -17.90 11.65 12.73
C GLU A 110 -16.41 11.67 12.37
N LYS A 111 -16.04 11.24 11.16
CA LYS A 111 -14.64 11.03 10.75
C LYS A 111 -13.76 12.28 10.94
N VAL A 112 -14.29 13.46 10.61
CA VAL A 112 -13.54 14.72 10.75
C VAL A 112 -13.40 15.11 12.22
N ILE A 113 -14.47 14.95 13.01
CA ILE A 113 -14.44 15.26 14.44
C ILE A 113 -13.44 14.35 15.15
N GLY A 114 -13.46 13.04 14.87
CA GLY A 114 -12.49 12.08 15.42
C GLY A 114 -11.03 12.44 15.09
N ARG A 115 -10.77 12.96 13.89
CA ARG A 115 -9.42 13.43 13.50
C ARG A 115 -8.96 14.64 14.27
N LEU A 116 -9.82 15.65 14.42
CA LEU A 116 -9.48 16.86 15.16
C LEU A 116 -9.14 16.54 16.62
N GLY A 117 -9.82 15.56 17.22
CA GLY A 117 -9.53 15.10 18.58
C GLY A 117 -8.25 14.25 18.71
N ASN A 118 -7.66 13.79 17.61
CA ASN A 118 -6.51 12.87 17.57
C ASN A 118 -5.46 13.35 16.57
N SER A 119 -5.03 14.61 16.72
CA SER A 119 -4.02 15.19 15.85
C SER A 119 -2.68 14.44 16.00
N GLN A 120 -1.94 14.34 14.91
CA GLN A 120 -0.66 13.65 14.85
C GLN A 120 0.49 14.65 14.82
N GLU A 121 1.61 14.32 15.46
CA GLU A 121 2.82 15.13 15.33
C GLU A 121 3.46 14.93 13.95
N LEU A 122 4.00 16.01 13.39
CA LEU A 122 4.71 16.03 12.12
C LEU A 122 6.06 16.72 12.30
N ASN A 123 7.15 15.99 12.04
CA ASN A 123 8.50 16.55 12.02
C ASN A 123 8.74 17.29 10.68
N PRO A 124 8.93 18.63 10.68
CA PRO A 124 9.14 19.40 9.46
C PRO A 124 10.40 18.99 8.71
N ASP A 125 11.51 18.73 9.41
CA ASP A 125 12.81 18.53 8.76
C ASP A 125 12.85 17.20 8.00
N GLU A 126 12.37 16.11 8.62
CA GLU A 126 12.26 14.81 7.97
C GLU A 126 11.32 14.86 6.75
N TYR A 127 10.17 15.54 6.89
CA TYR A 127 9.21 15.68 5.79
C TYR A 127 9.81 16.49 4.62
N LEU A 128 10.50 17.59 4.93
CA LEU A 128 11.13 18.44 3.92
C LEU A 128 12.26 17.70 3.22
N GLU A 129 13.17 17.07 3.96
CA GLU A 129 14.29 16.31 3.40
C GLU A 129 13.80 15.22 2.43
N LEU A 130 12.80 14.43 2.85
CA LEU A 130 12.19 13.40 2.02
C LEU A 130 11.51 13.99 0.78
N THR A 131 10.78 15.09 0.95
CA THR A 131 10.15 15.80 -0.17
C THR A 131 11.20 16.27 -1.19
N GLY A 132 12.35 16.77 -0.72
CA GLY A 132 13.50 17.14 -1.55
C GLY A 132 14.01 15.97 -2.39
N LYS A 133 14.26 14.82 -1.75
CA LYS A 133 14.70 13.59 -2.43
C LYS A 133 13.73 13.17 -3.55
N LEU A 134 12.43 13.17 -3.26
CA LEU A 134 11.41 12.81 -4.26
C LEU A 134 11.31 13.85 -5.38
N LEU A 135 11.51 15.13 -5.08
CA LEU A 135 11.56 16.16 -6.11
C LEU A 135 12.75 15.97 -7.06
N GLU A 136 13.86 15.39 -6.62
CA GLU A 136 15.03 15.11 -7.48
C GLU A 136 14.86 13.86 -8.36
N SER A 137 13.99 12.94 -7.96
CA SER A 137 13.79 11.65 -8.65
C SER A 137 13.49 11.79 -10.14
N LEU A 138 14.03 10.84 -10.91
CA LEU A 138 13.73 10.66 -12.33
C LEU A 138 12.48 9.79 -12.56
N ASP A 139 12.04 9.03 -11.55
CA ASP A 139 10.79 8.29 -11.64
C ASP A 139 9.61 9.27 -11.60
N PRO A 140 8.70 9.23 -12.60
CA PRO A 140 7.59 10.18 -12.65
C PRO A 140 6.57 10.02 -11.53
N HIS A 141 6.46 8.87 -10.86
CA HIS A 141 5.55 8.69 -9.73
C HIS A 141 6.14 9.31 -8.46
N GLU A 142 7.43 9.05 -8.18
CA GLU A 142 8.18 9.71 -7.11
C GLU A 142 8.18 11.23 -7.26
N LEU A 143 8.50 11.73 -8.45
CA LEU A 143 8.47 13.15 -8.75
C LEU A 143 7.07 13.76 -8.57
N ALA A 144 6.01 13.05 -8.98
CA ALA A 144 4.65 13.49 -8.77
C ALA A 144 4.28 13.55 -7.28
N VAL A 145 4.71 12.55 -6.48
CA VAL A 145 4.52 12.56 -5.02
C VAL A 145 5.28 13.71 -4.36
N GLY A 146 6.55 13.95 -4.74
CA GLY A 146 7.33 15.10 -4.25
C GLY A 146 6.64 16.44 -4.56
N LEU A 147 6.10 16.60 -5.78
CA LEU A 147 5.34 17.80 -6.16
C LEU A 147 4.01 17.94 -5.38
N ILE A 148 3.32 16.83 -5.10
CA ILE A 148 2.13 16.82 -4.24
C ILE A 148 2.49 17.25 -2.82
N ALA A 149 3.55 16.68 -2.25
CA ALA A 149 4.03 16.99 -0.90
C ALA A 149 4.47 18.46 -0.77
N ALA A 150 5.14 19.01 -1.80
CA ALA A 150 5.67 20.37 -1.78
C ALA A 150 4.63 21.48 -2.02
N THR A 151 3.47 21.15 -2.60
CA THR A 151 2.45 22.15 -3.03
C THR A 151 1.06 21.89 -2.45
N GLY A 152 0.88 20.72 -1.82
CA GLY A 152 -0.39 20.20 -1.33
C GLY A 152 -1.47 20.05 -2.40
N ARG A 153 -1.14 20.09 -3.70
CA ARG A 153 -2.13 19.93 -4.78
C ARG A 153 -2.57 18.48 -4.94
N ARG A 154 -3.76 18.27 -5.50
CA ARG A 154 -4.32 16.92 -5.72
C ARG A 154 -3.56 16.18 -6.84
N PRO A 155 -3.57 14.84 -6.86
CA PRO A 155 -2.90 14.05 -7.90
C PRO A 155 -3.24 14.48 -9.34
N HIS A 156 -4.53 14.53 -9.71
CA HIS A 156 -4.93 15.00 -11.04
C HIS A 156 -4.59 16.47 -11.31
N GLU A 157 -4.48 17.31 -10.28
CA GLU A 157 -4.03 18.70 -10.46
C GLU A 157 -2.57 18.70 -10.90
N ILE A 158 -1.69 18.04 -10.17
CA ILE A 158 -0.25 17.98 -10.49
C ILE A 158 -0.01 17.33 -11.86
N LEU A 159 -0.59 16.15 -12.07
CA LEU A 159 -0.39 15.38 -13.30
C LEU A 159 -0.91 16.12 -14.54
N ALA A 160 -1.99 16.89 -14.45
CA ALA A 160 -2.71 17.31 -15.66
C ALA A 160 -3.19 18.76 -15.73
N ARG A 161 -3.34 19.49 -14.61
CA ARG A 161 -4.07 20.79 -14.60
C ARG A 161 -3.27 21.97 -14.07
N ALA A 162 -2.40 21.72 -13.10
CA ALA A 162 -1.70 22.76 -12.36
C ALA A 162 -0.93 23.68 -13.30
N LYS A 163 -1.06 24.98 -13.16
CA LYS A 163 -0.09 25.89 -13.74
C LYS A 163 0.42 26.76 -12.62
N PHE A 164 1.73 26.82 -12.51
CA PHE A 164 2.42 27.63 -11.52
C PHE A 164 3.12 28.75 -12.26
N THR A 165 2.78 29.98 -11.90
CA THR A 165 3.45 31.18 -12.38
C THR A 165 4.18 31.80 -11.19
N PRO A 166 5.45 32.20 -11.34
CA PRO A 166 6.18 32.82 -10.24
C PRO A 166 5.54 34.15 -9.85
N ILE A 167 5.69 34.54 -8.59
CA ILE A 167 5.32 35.86 -8.10
C ILE A 167 6.60 36.65 -7.84
N ASP A 168 6.72 37.82 -8.47
CA ASP A 168 7.90 38.66 -8.35
C ASP A 168 8.17 39.04 -6.89
N GLY A 169 9.40 38.84 -6.44
CA GLY A 169 9.82 39.09 -5.06
C GLY A 169 9.40 38.01 -4.03
N GLN A 170 8.69 36.95 -4.44
CA GLN A 170 8.25 35.88 -3.53
C GLN A 170 8.80 34.51 -3.96
N SER A 171 10.00 34.16 -3.47
CA SER A 171 10.73 32.97 -3.91
C SER A 171 10.06 31.63 -3.59
N TYR A 172 9.10 31.58 -2.66
CA TYR A 172 8.42 30.35 -2.21
C TYR A 172 6.90 30.41 -2.43
N GLN A 173 6.44 31.25 -3.36
CA GLN A 173 5.02 31.41 -3.65
C GLN A 173 4.79 31.45 -5.16
N VAL A 174 3.65 30.91 -5.58
CA VAL A 174 3.24 30.86 -6.98
C VAL A 174 1.77 31.21 -7.13
N MET A 175 1.41 31.81 -8.27
CA MET A 175 0.02 31.83 -8.71
C MET A 175 -0.33 30.46 -9.26
N PHE A 176 -1.36 29.84 -8.69
CA PHE A 176 -1.86 28.54 -9.09
C PHE A 176 -3.16 28.66 -9.88
N GLU A 177 -3.17 28.07 -11.08
CA GLU A 177 -4.36 27.80 -11.89
C GLU A 177 -4.59 26.28 -11.96
N GLY A 178 -5.87 25.86 -12.09
CA GLY A 178 -6.22 24.47 -12.35
C GLY A 178 -6.80 23.72 -11.15
N GLN A 179 -7.38 24.45 -10.20
CA GLN A 179 -8.06 23.89 -9.02
C GLN A 179 -9.14 22.86 -9.44
N GLY A 180 -9.04 21.66 -8.91
CA GLY A 180 -10.05 20.61 -9.09
C GLY A 180 -11.33 20.89 -8.30
N LYS A 181 -12.42 20.25 -8.72
CA LYS A 181 -13.75 20.29 -8.06
C LYS A 181 -14.45 21.65 -8.00
N LYS A 182 -14.01 22.65 -8.76
CA LYS A 182 -14.76 23.89 -9.00
C LYS A 182 -15.66 23.72 -10.24
N ARG A 183 -16.94 24.08 -10.12
CA ARG A 183 -17.93 23.93 -11.21
C ARG A 183 -17.91 25.19 -12.07
N GLY A 184 -17.30 25.13 -13.26
CA GLY A 184 -17.27 26.26 -14.20
C GLY A 184 -16.20 27.31 -13.88
N ASP A 185 -15.93 27.56 -12.60
CA ASP A 185 -14.91 28.53 -12.17
C ASP A 185 -13.49 28.01 -12.39
N LYS A 186 -12.63 28.89 -12.88
CA LYS A 186 -11.18 28.66 -13.04
C LYS A 186 -10.42 29.66 -12.16
N PRO A 187 -10.46 29.50 -10.83
CA PRO A 187 -9.80 30.44 -9.95
C PRO A 187 -8.29 30.39 -10.16
N VAL A 188 -7.67 31.57 -10.13
CA VAL A 188 -6.22 31.75 -10.08
C VAL A 188 -5.92 32.43 -8.76
N PHE A 189 -5.13 31.78 -7.90
CA PHE A 189 -4.85 32.29 -6.56
C PHE A 189 -3.45 31.91 -6.11
N GLN A 190 -2.91 32.70 -5.18
CA GLN A 190 -1.60 32.49 -4.62
C GLN A 190 -1.57 31.28 -3.68
N ILE A 191 -0.53 30.46 -3.81
CA ILE A 191 -0.21 29.39 -2.87
C ILE A 191 1.26 29.44 -2.48
N ALA A 192 1.57 28.92 -1.29
CA ALA A 192 2.92 28.64 -0.84
C ALA A 192 3.48 27.38 -1.51
N THR A 193 4.81 27.31 -1.62
CA THR A 193 5.55 26.10 -1.96
C THR A 193 6.58 25.80 -0.86
N LEU A 194 6.79 24.52 -0.56
CA LEU A 194 7.78 24.12 0.46
C LEU A 194 9.22 24.28 -0.03
N TYR A 195 9.44 24.33 -1.35
CA TYR A 195 10.71 24.62 -2.01
C TYR A 195 10.59 25.86 -2.91
N PRO A 196 11.71 26.42 -3.41
CA PRO A 196 11.65 27.61 -4.25
C PRO A 196 10.72 27.43 -5.46
N ALA A 197 9.89 28.43 -5.72
CA ALA A 197 8.90 28.47 -6.77
C ALA A 197 9.48 28.13 -8.15
N SER A 198 10.65 28.69 -8.47
CA SER A 198 11.39 28.41 -9.70
C SER A 198 11.71 26.93 -9.85
N TYR A 199 12.17 26.28 -8.78
CA TYR A 199 12.48 24.86 -8.75
C TYR A 199 11.23 24.01 -8.92
N ILE A 200 10.15 24.32 -8.20
CA ILE A 200 8.86 23.60 -8.34
C ILE A 200 8.30 23.70 -9.76
N ILE A 201 8.36 24.88 -10.38
CA ILE A 201 7.93 25.08 -11.76
C ILE A 201 8.77 24.22 -12.71
N GLU A 202 10.09 24.20 -12.52
CA GLU A 202 10.99 23.37 -13.30
C GLU A 202 10.65 21.87 -13.19
N ARG A 203 10.51 21.37 -11.96
CA ARG A 203 10.21 19.97 -11.67
C ARG A 203 8.82 19.55 -12.19
N LEU A 204 7.82 20.43 -12.12
CA LEU A 204 6.52 20.20 -12.75
C LEU A 204 6.65 20.07 -14.27
N ASN A 205 7.46 20.92 -14.90
CA ASN A 205 7.72 20.84 -16.34
C ASN A 205 8.44 19.55 -16.72
N HIS A 206 9.39 19.09 -15.90
CA HIS A 206 10.06 17.80 -16.09
C HIS A 206 9.07 16.63 -16.05
N LEU A 207 8.22 16.57 -15.01
CA LEU A 207 7.17 15.56 -14.88
C LEU A 207 6.27 15.51 -16.13
N ARG A 208 5.84 16.66 -16.63
CA ARG A 208 4.93 16.77 -17.79
C ARG A 208 5.57 16.44 -19.12
N LYS A 209 6.90 16.53 -19.20
CA LYS A 209 7.66 16.12 -20.39
C LYS A 209 7.95 14.63 -20.41
N SER A 210 7.84 13.94 -19.28
CA SER A 210 8.06 12.49 -19.21
C SER A 210 7.14 11.72 -20.19
N PRO A 211 7.66 10.72 -20.92
CA PRO A 211 6.86 9.93 -21.86
C PRO A 211 5.64 9.28 -21.20
N THR A 212 5.80 8.74 -19.99
CA THR A 212 4.75 8.06 -19.23
C THR A 212 3.57 8.98 -18.90
N THR A 213 3.85 10.22 -18.48
CA THR A 213 2.80 11.19 -18.17
C THR A 213 2.14 11.69 -19.45
N ARG A 214 2.91 11.99 -20.50
CA ARG A 214 2.35 12.43 -21.79
C ARG A 214 1.45 11.37 -22.43
N GLY A 215 1.87 10.11 -22.41
CA GLY A 215 1.08 8.98 -22.92
C GLY A 215 -0.26 8.87 -22.19
N LEU A 216 -0.23 8.85 -20.86
CA LEU A 216 -1.44 8.82 -20.03
C LEU A 216 -2.43 9.95 -20.38
N LEU A 217 -1.93 11.18 -20.46
CA LEU A 217 -2.79 12.34 -20.73
C LEU A 217 -3.37 12.30 -22.14
N THR A 218 -2.61 11.79 -23.11
CA THR A 218 -3.06 11.63 -24.50
C THR A 218 -4.17 10.58 -24.57
N ASP A 219 -3.98 9.41 -23.96
CA ASP A 219 -4.98 8.34 -23.93
C ASP A 219 -6.28 8.79 -23.28
N ILE A 220 -6.19 9.51 -22.16
CA ILE A 220 -7.36 10.01 -21.43
C ILE A 220 -8.07 11.13 -22.19
N ALA A 221 -7.32 12.01 -22.87
CA ALA A 221 -7.91 13.03 -23.73
C ALA A 221 -8.65 12.39 -24.92
N ASN A 222 -8.12 11.30 -25.47
CA ASN A 222 -8.79 10.54 -26.54
C ASN A 222 -10.05 9.84 -26.05
N GLU A 223 -10.01 9.25 -24.84
CA GLU A 223 -11.18 8.58 -24.22
C GLU A 223 -12.28 9.57 -23.84
N PHE A 224 -11.91 10.76 -23.33
CA PHE A 224 -12.86 11.79 -22.87
C PHE A 224 -12.53 13.18 -23.41
N PRO A 225 -12.75 13.48 -24.71
CA PRO A 225 -12.26 14.71 -25.34
C PRO A 225 -12.77 16.03 -24.74
N ARG A 226 -14.01 16.03 -24.22
CA ARG A 226 -14.69 17.25 -23.73
C ARG A 226 -15.10 17.19 -22.26
N ASP A 227 -14.98 16.03 -21.60
CA ASP A 227 -15.38 15.87 -20.20
C ASP A 227 -14.17 15.91 -19.27
N ILE A 228 -13.79 17.12 -18.85
CA ILE A 228 -12.68 17.35 -17.90
C ILE A 228 -12.90 16.60 -16.57
N ALA A 229 -14.14 16.47 -16.11
CA ALA A 229 -14.43 15.76 -14.87
C ALA A 229 -14.20 14.25 -15.04
N ALA A 230 -14.58 13.68 -16.18
CA ALA A 230 -14.26 12.29 -16.53
C ALA A 230 -12.77 12.07 -16.70
N GLN A 231 -12.06 12.99 -17.36
CA GLN A 231 -10.60 12.94 -17.46
C GLN A 231 -9.95 12.91 -16.08
N ASN A 232 -10.33 13.82 -15.17
CA ASN A 232 -9.77 13.85 -13.81
C ASN A 232 -10.05 12.55 -13.05
N ARG A 233 -11.27 11.99 -13.17
CA ARG A 233 -11.60 10.68 -12.58
C ARG A 233 -10.75 9.54 -13.18
N SER A 234 -10.51 9.55 -14.49
CA SER A 234 -9.68 8.55 -15.16
C SER A 234 -8.22 8.64 -14.73
N ILE A 235 -7.67 9.86 -14.60
CA ILE A 235 -6.32 10.09 -14.07
C ILE A 235 -6.20 9.55 -12.65
N ASP A 236 -7.12 9.94 -11.77
CA ASP A 236 -7.15 9.48 -10.38
C ASP A 236 -7.25 7.94 -10.32
N SER A 237 -8.12 7.33 -11.14
CA SER A 237 -8.29 5.87 -11.18
C SER A 237 -7.05 5.12 -11.68
N ARG A 238 -6.31 5.66 -12.65
CA ARG A 238 -5.16 4.99 -13.27
C ARG A 238 -3.83 5.23 -12.55
N ARG A 239 -3.75 6.25 -11.68
CA ARG A 239 -2.49 6.67 -11.04
C ARG A 239 -2.52 6.71 -9.51
N ASN A 240 -3.68 6.87 -8.86
CA ASN A 240 -3.69 6.97 -7.39
C ASN A 240 -3.10 5.74 -6.70
N GLY A 241 -3.29 4.53 -7.24
CA GLY A 241 -2.68 3.32 -6.69
C GLY A 241 -1.16 3.41 -6.66
N SER A 242 -0.55 3.70 -7.82
CA SER A 242 0.90 3.86 -7.96
C SER A 242 1.46 4.99 -7.10
N LEU A 243 0.77 6.14 -7.04
CA LEU A 243 1.20 7.26 -6.21
C LEU A 243 1.10 6.93 -4.72
N ASN A 244 0.00 6.31 -4.28
CA ASN A 244 -0.15 5.91 -2.88
C ASN A 244 0.85 4.84 -2.45
N ARG A 245 1.32 3.98 -3.37
CA ARG A 245 2.42 3.04 -3.11
C ARG A 245 3.71 3.79 -2.82
N VAL A 246 4.04 4.81 -3.61
CA VAL A 246 5.19 5.67 -3.35
C VAL A 246 5.02 6.42 -2.02
N VAL A 247 3.83 6.94 -1.72
CA VAL A 247 3.58 7.57 -0.40
C VAL A 247 3.88 6.58 0.72
N ARG A 248 3.36 5.35 0.64
CA ARG A 248 3.59 4.31 1.64
C ARG A 248 5.06 3.93 1.79
N GLN A 249 5.75 3.74 0.66
CA GLN A 249 7.16 3.37 0.63
C GLN A 249 8.06 4.42 1.30
N TYR A 250 7.78 5.71 1.09
CA TYR A 250 8.68 6.78 1.51
C TYR A 250 8.24 7.48 2.81
N PHE A 251 6.94 7.75 2.98
CA PHE A 251 6.44 8.49 4.14
C PHE A 251 6.01 7.57 5.29
N GLY A 252 5.65 6.32 5.01
CA GLY A 252 5.24 5.35 6.04
C GLY A 252 4.16 4.39 5.57
N ASP A 253 4.33 3.11 5.90
CA ASP A 253 3.32 2.07 5.69
C ASP A 253 3.10 1.26 6.97
N LYS A 254 2.07 0.42 6.97
CA LYS A 254 1.63 -0.35 8.13
C LYS A 254 2.79 -1.24 8.61
N GLY A 255 3.14 -1.09 9.89
CA GLY A 255 4.24 -1.83 10.50
C GLY A 255 5.58 -1.08 10.53
N ASN A 256 5.65 0.13 9.96
CA ASN A 256 6.82 0.99 10.16
C ASN A 256 6.80 1.57 11.58
N ASN A 257 7.88 1.35 12.35
CA ASN A 257 8.02 1.81 13.73
C ASN A 257 8.30 3.31 13.84
N ASN A 258 8.80 3.94 12.78
CA ASN A 258 9.09 5.38 12.75
C ASN A 258 8.78 5.97 11.37
N PRO A 259 7.48 6.15 11.02
CA PRO A 259 7.10 6.75 9.76
C PRO A 259 7.38 8.25 9.77
N VAL A 260 7.83 8.79 8.63
CA VAL A 260 8.01 10.26 8.44
C VAL A 260 6.66 10.98 8.54
N LEU A 261 5.58 10.31 8.15
CA LEU A 261 4.22 10.80 8.29
C LEU A 261 3.36 9.80 9.06
N ASN A 262 2.81 10.24 10.19
CA ASN A 262 1.85 9.45 10.93
C ASN A 262 0.52 9.35 10.17
N PHE A 263 -0.12 8.19 10.26
CA PHE A 263 -1.41 7.97 9.63
C PHE A 263 -2.46 8.90 10.20
N ARG A 264 -3.27 9.44 9.30
CA ARG A 264 -4.45 10.21 9.69
C ARG A 264 -5.37 9.34 10.53
N HIS A 265 -5.87 9.87 11.64
CA HIS A 265 -6.76 9.12 12.52
C HIS A 265 -7.94 8.48 11.76
N GLY A 266 -8.15 7.19 12.01
CA GLY A 266 -9.14 6.35 11.34
C GLY A 266 -8.79 5.95 9.91
N GLU A 267 -7.55 6.15 9.45
CA GLU A 267 -7.02 5.55 8.21
C GLU A 267 -5.99 4.47 8.55
N GLU A 268 -5.95 3.42 7.73
CA GLU A 268 -5.05 2.28 7.95
C GLU A 268 -3.73 2.41 7.18
N GLN A 269 -3.64 3.37 6.25
CA GLN A 269 -2.53 3.57 5.34
C GLN A 269 -2.46 5.03 4.88
N ASP A 270 -1.24 5.51 4.62
CA ASP A 270 -1.02 6.83 4.06
C ASP A 270 -1.33 6.91 2.56
N ASN A 271 -1.68 8.13 2.14
CA ASN A 271 -2.11 8.42 0.78
C ASN A 271 -1.86 9.90 0.44
N CYS A 272 -2.04 10.27 -0.82
CA CYS A 272 -1.81 11.65 -1.27
C CYS A 272 -2.65 12.72 -0.54
N LYS A 273 -3.75 12.37 0.15
CA LYS A 273 -4.51 13.33 0.97
C LYS A 273 -3.83 13.64 2.29
N ALA A 274 -3.02 12.72 2.82
CA ALA A 274 -2.18 12.92 4.00
C ALA A 274 -1.10 13.96 3.69
N LEU A 275 -0.42 13.82 2.55
CA LEU A 275 0.56 14.81 2.07
C LEU A 275 -0.04 16.21 1.91
N ARG A 276 -1.29 16.32 1.43
CA ARG A 276 -1.99 17.60 1.36
C ARG A 276 -2.27 18.19 2.75
N ALA A 277 -2.64 17.37 3.73
CA ALA A 277 -2.85 17.82 5.10
C ALA A 277 -1.53 18.24 5.76
N ALA A 278 -0.47 17.46 5.60
CA ALA A 278 0.88 17.79 6.06
C ALA A 278 1.39 19.11 5.46
N TYR A 279 1.27 19.28 4.15
CA TYR A 279 1.59 20.54 3.48
C TYR A 279 0.83 21.73 4.08
N LEU A 280 -0.49 21.58 4.33
CA LEU A 280 -1.28 22.69 4.87
C LEU A 280 -0.83 23.04 6.28
N ALA A 281 -0.49 22.06 7.12
CA ALA A 281 0.07 22.30 8.44
C ALA A 281 1.41 23.05 8.35
N LEU A 282 2.36 22.53 7.56
CA LEU A 282 3.70 23.09 7.41
C LEU A 282 3.68 24.50 6.82
N ALA A 283 3.00 24.70 5.68
CA ALA A 283 2.96 26.00 5.02
C ALA A 283 2.23 27.05 5.86
N THR A 284 1.16 26.66 6.57
CA THR A 284 0.45 27.60 7.45
C THR A 284 1.30 28.00 8.65
N GLU A 285 1.99 27.05 9.28
CA GLU A 285 2.86 27.35 10.42
C GLU A 285 4.06 28.20 10.00
N ARG A 286 4.60 27.98 8.80
CA ARG A 286 5.72 28.76 8.25
C ARG A 286 5.33 30.17 7.82
N ASP A 287 4.21 30.32 7.11
CA ASP A 287 3.91 31.54 6.34
C ASP A 287 2.85 32.44 7.00
N CYS A 288 2.22 32.00 8.09
CA CYS A 288 1.15 32.74 8.75
C CYS A 288 1.36 32.86 10.27
N GLU A 289 1.86 34.02 10.69
CA GLU A 289 1.79 34.44 12.09
C GLU A 289 0.36 34.87 12.47
N GLY A 290 -0.02 34.68 13.74
CA GLY A 290 -1.27 35.20 14.28
C GLY A 290 -2.16 34.17 14.96
N SER A 291 -3.43 34.53 15.13
CA SER A 291 -4.41 33.73 15.86
C SER A 291 -4.78 32.42 15.13
N ILE A 292 -5.36 31.46 15.85
CA ILE A 292 -5.88 30.22 15.28
C ILE A 292 -6.83 30.49 14.11
N GLY A 293 -7.69 31.51 14.23
CA GLY A 293 -8.60 31.90 13.16
C GLY A 293 -7.88 32.39 11.89
N ALA A 294 -6.80 33.16 12.04
CA ALA A 294 -5.98 33.61 10.92
C ALA A 294 -5.30 32.43 10.21
N LYS A 295 -4.72 31.51 10.97
CA LYS A 295 -4.11 30.27 10.46
C LYS A 295 -5.12 29.40 9.70
N MET A 296 -6.33 29.22 10.26
CA MET A 296 -7.41 28.48 9.59
C MET A 296 -7.83 29.11 8.26
N LEU A 297 -7.97 30.44 8.23
CA LEU A 297 -8.30 31.17 7.00
C LEU A 297 -7.17 31.07 5.98
N HIS A 298 -5.91 31.16 6.41
CA HIS A 298 -4.73 31.02 5.57
C HIS A 298 -4.68 29.62 4.93
N ALA A 299 -4.81 28.55 5.72
CA ALA A 299 -4.89 27.18 5.23
C ALA A 299 -6.04 26.99 4.22
N ALA A 300 -7.18 27.64 4.43
CA ALA A 300 -8.33 27.57 3.53
C ALA A 300 -8.07 28.27 2.18
N LYS A 301 -7.33 29.38 2.17
CA LYS A 301 -6.85 30.07 0.97
C LYS A 301 -5.85 29.19 0.21
N LEU A 302 -4.85 28.64 0.90
CA LEU A 302 -3.88 27.70 0.31
C LEU A 302 -4.59 26.50 -0.33
N ALA A 303 -5.60 25.93 0.35
CA ALA A 303 -6.38 24.81 -0.18
C ALA A 303 -7.28 25.17 -1.38
N GLY A 304 -7.49 26.45 -1.69
CA GLY A 304 -8.43 26.89 -2.72
C GLY A 304 -9.89 26.66 -2.33
N HIS A 305 -10.18 26.64 -1.03
CA HIS A 305 -11.56 26.66 -0.53
C HIS A 305 -12.10 28.10 -0.54
N PHE A 306 -11.22 29.07 -0.22
CA PHE A 306 -11.45 30.50 -0.37
C PHE A 306 -10.74 31.04 -1.61
N THR A 307 -11.50 31.29 -2.68
CA THR A 307 -10.97 31.79 -3.97
C THR A 307 -11.71 33.02 -4.50
N ASN A 308 -12.70 33.51 -3.78
CA ASN A 308 -13.44 34.71 -4.18
C ASN A 308 -12.58 35.95 -3.95
N GLU A 309 -12.57 36.88 -4.91
CA GLU A 309 -11.85 38.15 -4.77
C GLU A 309 -12.44 39.02 -3.65
N ASN A 310 -13.76 38.99 -3.50
CA ASN A 310 -14.50 39.72 -2.46
C ASN A 310 -15.27 38.73 -1.58
N PRO A 311 -14.59 38.02 -0.65
CA PRO A 311 -15.26 37.09 0.24
C PRO A 311 -16.18 37.83 1.22
N ASN A 312 -17.30 37.23 1.57
CA ASN A 312 -18.21 37.71 2.62
C ASN A 312 -18.29 36.70 3.78
N ASP A 313 -18.93 37.08 4.89
CA ASP A 313 -19.03 36.23 6.07
C ASP A 313 -19.74 34.89 5.81
N GLY A 314 -20.63 34.83 4.81
CA GLY A 314 -21.27 33.59 4.36
C GLY A 314 -20.27 32.56 3.81
N ASP A 315 -19.14 33.03 3.26
CA ASP A 315 -18.08 32.18 2.75
C ASP A 315 -17.29 31.48 3.87
N LEU A 316 -17.38 31.93 5.13
CA LEU A 316 -16.71 31.31 6.29
C LEU A 316 -17.13 29.85 6.49
N ASN A 317 -18.29 29.44 5.97
CA ASN A 317 -18.70 28.04 5.92
C ASN A 317 -17.68 27.13 5.19
N HIS A 318 -16.87 27.67 4.29
CA HIS A 318 -15.81 26.92 3.60
C HIS A 318 -14.65 26.52 4.52
N LEU A 319 -14.47 27.19 5.67
CA LEU A 319 -13.46 26.81 6.67
C LEU A 319 -13.71 25.40 7.22
N VAL A 320 -14.98 24.97 7.31
CA VAL A 320 -15.34 23.62 7.75
C VAL A 320 -14.75 22.54 6.82
N THR A 321 -14.64 22.84 5.51
CA THR A 321 -14.00 21.91 4.57
C THR A 321 -12.48 21.84 4.79
N THR A 322 -11.87 22.93 5.24
CA THR A 322 -10.43 23.00 5.57
C THR A 322 -10.11 22.20 6.84
N LEU A 323 -11.00 22.19 7.83
CA LEU A 323 -10.83 21.38 9.05
C LEU A 323 -10.64 19.89 8.75
N GLY A 324 -11.18 19.40 7.63
CA GLY A 324 -10.91 18.05 7.14
C GLY A 324 -9.46 17.77 6.72
N TYR A 325 -8.55 18.72 6.87
CA TYR A 325 -7.10 18.58 6.64
C TYR A 325 -6.26 19.01 7.86
N ALA A 326 -6.88 19.36 8.98
CA ALA A 326 -6.18 19.75 10.21
C ALA A 326 -5.83 18.49 11.04
N ASP A 327 -5.12 17.56 10.40
CA ASP A 327 -4.76 16.27 11.00
C ASP A 327 -3.42 16.32 11.76
N TYR A 328 -2.58 17.31 11.46
CA TYR A 328 -1.20 17.37 11.93
C TYR A 328 -0.93 18.63 12.77
N VAL A 329 -0.08 18.47 13.78
CA VAL A 329 0.51 19.56 14.57
C VAL A 329 1.99 19.60 14.29
N VAL A 330 2.50 20.81 14.06
CA VAL A 330 3.92 21.09 13.83
C VAL A 330 4.49 21.68 15.10
N THR A 331 5.46 20.99 15.70
CA THR A 331 6.09 21.36 16.98
C THR A 331 7.40 22.12 16.79
N ASN A 332 8.06 21.95 15.64
CA ASN A 332 9.33 22.58 15.32
C ASN A 332 9.18 23.69 14.26
N THR A 333 10.16 24.59 14.18
CA THR A 333 10.20 25.63 13.15
C THR A 333 10.29 25.00 11.76
N VAL A 334 9.47 25.50 10.83
CA VAL A 334 9.48 25.04 9.43
C VAL A 334 10.47 25.89 8.64
N ASN A 335 11.51 25.27 8.10
CA ASN A 335 12.56 25.94 7.36
C ASN A 335 12.16 26.29 5.91
N PHE A 336 12.92 27.20 5.29
CA PHE A 336 12.89 27.48 3.85
C PHE A 336 14.06 26.75 3.16
N PRO A 337 13.87 25.50 2.71
CA PRO A 337 14.95 24.73 2.11
C PRO A 337 15.32 25.28 0.74
N ASP A 338 16.61 25.43 0.48
CA ASP A 338 17.10 25.81 -0.84
C ASP A 338 16.85 24.71 -1.88
N ALA A 339 16.78 25.12 -3.15
CA ALA A 339 16.79 24.16 -4.24
C ALA A 339 18.16 23.45 -4.28
N PRO A 340 18.21 22.13 -4.55
CA PRO A 340 19.48 21.43 -4.70
C PRO A 340 20.35 22.15 -5.73
N THR A 341 21.60 22.44 -5.38
CA THR A 341 22.52 23.08 -6.31
C THR A 341 22.76 22.14 -7.48
N LYS A 342 22.26 22.52 -8.66
CA LYS A 342 22.72 21.91 -9.90
C LYS A 342 24.21 22.16 -9.99
N ASP A 343 25.01 21.10 -9.83
CA ASP A 343 26.41 21.16 -10.21
C ASP A 343 26.44 21.70 -11.64
N LYS A 344 27.06 22.88 -11.81
CA LYS A 344 27.23 23.46 -13.14
C LYS A 344 27.93 22.39 -13.97
N LEU A 345 27.27 21.92 -15.02
CA LEU A 345 27.89 21.04 -16.01
C LEU A 345 29.19 21.70 -16.45
N SER A 346 30.30 21.17 -15.95
CA SER A 346 31.64 21.60 -16.32
C SER A 346 31.71 21.53 -17.85
N LYS A 347 32.16 22.60 -18.50
CA LYS A 347 32.56 22.50 -19.91
C LYS A 347 33.79 21.62 -19.94
N ILE A 348 33.58 20.31 -20.11
CA ILE A 348 34.65 19.33 -20.26
C ILE A 348 35.17 19.48 -21.69
N SER A 349 36.38 20.02 -21.84
CA SER A 349 37.13 19.90 -23.09
C SER A 349 37.69 18.49 -23.16
N VAL A 350 37.28 17.72 -24.16
CA VAL A 350 37.81 16.38 -24.38
C VAL A 350 39.23 16.53 -24.95
N LEU A 351 40.24 16.00 -24.26
CA LEU A 351 41.60 15.92 -24.76
C LEU A 351 41.69 14.86 -25.86
N GLU A 352 42.63 15.01 -26.78
CA GLU A 352 42.86 14.05 -27.88
C GLU A 352 43.18 12.64 -27.34
N SER A 353 43.91 12.55 -26.23
CA SER A 353 44.15 11.31 -25.49
C SER A 353 42.87 10.58 -25.06
N ASN A 354 41.83 11.31 -24.68
CA ASN A 354 40.56 10.74 -24.22
C ASN A 354 39.77 10.16 -25.41
N LEU A 355 39.94 10.72 -26.62
CA LEU A 355 39.34 10.17 -27.83
C LEU A 355 40.02 8.87 -28.26
N GLU A 356 41.34 8.76 -28.07
CA GLU A 356 42.09 7.52 -28.26
C GLU A 356 41.61 6.42 -27.30
N GLU A 357 41.45 6.74 -26.01
CA GLU A 357 40.91 5.81 -25.01
C GLU A 357 39.47 5.38 -25.35
N ILE A 358 38.61 6.30 -25.79
CA ILE A 358 37.25 5.95 -26.22
C ILE A 358 37.28 4.97 -27.42
N ARG A 359 38.23 5.12 -28.36
CA ARG A 359 38.40 4.19 -29.49
C ARG A 359 38.90 2.83 -29.05
N GLU A 360 39.83 2.79 -28.10
CA GLU A 360 40.31 1.55 -27.47
C GLU A 360 39.16 0.79 -26.80
N ILE A 361 38.38 1.47 -25.95
CA ILE A 361 37.22 0.88 -25.27
C ILE A 361 36.15 0.43 -26.29
N GLN A 362 35.92 1.22 -27.34
CA GLN A 362 35.02 0.83 -28.43
C GLN A 362 35.43 -0.51 -29.05
N LYS A 363 36.73 -0.67 -29.33
CA LYS A 363 37.29 -1.87 -29.94
C LYS A 363 37.25 -3.05 -28.97
N GLN A 364 37.62 -2.84 -27.71
CA GLN A 364 37.65 -3.87 -26.68
C GLN A 364 36.27 -4.45 -26.40
N HIS A 365 35.23 -3.61 -26.40
CA HIS A 365 33.85 -4.01 -26.11
C HIS A 365 33.01 -4.24 -27.37
N ASN A 366 33.63 -4.18 -28.57
CA ASN A 366 32.98 -4.36 -29.86
C ASN A 366 31.72 -3.48 -30.04
N LEU A 367 31.82 -2.21 -29.68
CA LEU A 367 30.70 -1.28 -29.68
C LEU A 367 30.58 -0.55 -31.04
N PRO A 368 29.35 -0.31 -31.52
CA PRO A 368 29.12 0.14 -32.90
C PRO A 368 29.55 1.59 -33.15
N ASN A 369 29.61 2.44 -32.11
CA ASN A 369 30.05 3.83 -32.22
C ASN A 369 30.50 4.38 -30.85
N GLN A 370 31.13 5.55 -30.86
CA GLN A 370 31.62 6.22 -29.65
C GLN A 370 30.49 6.61 -28.68
N GLN A 371 29.28 6.86 -29.19
CA GLN A 371 28.14 7.17 -28.32
C GLN A 371 27.72 5.95 -27.51
N SER A 372 27.80 4.74 -28.09
CA SER A 372 27.61 3.48 -27.38
C SER A 372 28.68 3.23 -26.32
N VAL A 373 29.92 3.70 -26.54
CA VAL A 373 30.98 3.67 -25.51
C VAL A 373 30.60 4.53 -24.31
N ILE A 374 30.12 5.75 -24.57
CA ILE A 374 29.68 6.66 -23.50
C ILE A 374 28.50 6.05 -22.74
N SER A 375 27.49 5.52 -23.44
CA SER A 375 26.36 4.84 -22.80
C SER A 375 26.82 3.64 -21.95
N HIS A 376 27.73 2.82 -22.46
CA HIS A 376 28.28 1.67 -21.74
C HIS A 376 29.07 2.10 -20.49
N LEU A 377 29.87 3.16 -20.59
CA LEU A 377 30.64 3.69 -19.45
C LEU A 377 29.72 4.30 -18.38
N VAL A 378 28.68 5.02 -18.79
CA VAL A 378 27.68 5.57 -17.86
C VAL A 378 26.91 4.45 -17.16
N GLU A 379 26.45 3.45 -17.89
CA GLU A 379 25.76 2.28 -17.33
C GLU A 379 26.67 1.50 -16.37
N SER A 380 27.94 1.27 -16.75
CA SER A 380 28.95 0.66 -15.89
C SER A 380 29.22 1.48 -14.62
N TYR A 381 29.19 2.81 -14.71
CA TYR A 381 29.37 3.70 -13.57
C TYR A 381 28.15 3.67 -12.63
N LEU A 382 26.94 3.75 -13.18
CA LEU A 382 25.70 3.68 -12.41
C LEU A 382 25.57 2.34 -11.67
N ASN A 383 25.85 1.22 -12.36
CA ASN A 383 25.88 -0.10 -11.73
C ASN A 383 26.88 -0.15 -10.57
N ARG A 384 28.10 0.40 -10.74
CA ARG A 384 29.10 0.47 -9.66
C ARG A 384 28.63 1.32 -8.48
N LEU A 385 27.90 2.41 -8.74
CA LEU A 385 27.32 3.27 -7.72
C LEU A 385 26.25 2.54 -6.91
N ASP A 386 25.36 1.80 -7.57
CA ASP A 386 24.33 1.03 -6.90
C ASP A 386 24.94 -0.12 -6.10
N THR A 387 25.92 -0.85 -6.66
CA THR A 387 26.70 -1.84 -5.91
C THR A 387 27.40 -1.21 -4.70
N ALA A 388 27.94 0.00 -4.82
CA ALA A 388 28.57 0.68 -3.68
C ALA A 388 27.57 1.04 -2.57
N LYS A 389 26.33 1.44 -2.93
CA LYS A 389 25.26 1.68 -1.94
C LYS A 389 24.89 0.38 -1.23
N GLU A 390 24.66 -0.70 -1.97
CA GLU A 390 24.39 -2.02 -1.41
C GLU A 390 25.49 -2.47 -0.44
N LEU A 391 26.76 -2.18 -0.77
CA LEU A 391 27.90 -2.51 0.08
C LEU A 391 27.94 -1.68 1.37
N VAL A 392 27.54 -0.40 1.31
CA VAL A 392 27.41 0.46 2.51
C VAL A 392 26.28 -0.03 3.40
N GLU A 393 25.13 -0.37 2.83
CA GLU A 393 24.00 -0.93 3.57
C GLU A 393 24.35 -2.27 4.22
N ALA A 394 25.03 -3.16 3.49
CA ALA A 394 25.52 -4.42 4.03
C ALA A 394 26.50 -4.21 5.19
N ARG A 395 27.40 -3.21 5.10
CA ARG A 395 28.31 -2.87 6.22
C ARG A 395 27.57 -2.34 7.43
N LYS A 396 26.51 -1.55 7.23
CA LYS A 396 25.67 -1.05 8.32
C LYS A 396 24.98 -2.21 9.03
N LEU A 397 24.40 -3.13 8.27
CA LEU A 397 23.75 -4.33 8.81
C LEU A 397 24.73 -5.22 9.59
N ILE A 398 25.94 -5.43 9.06
CA ILE A 398 27.00 -6.17 9.78
C ILE A 398 27.33 -5.50 11.12
N THR A 399 27.38 -4.16 11.15
CA THR A 399 27.66 -3.41 12.38
C THR A 399 26.53 -3.57 13.40
N GLU A 400 25.28 -3.50 12.95
CA GLU A 400 24.10 -3.70 13.80
C GLU A 400 24.07 -5.13 14.39
N LEU A 401 24.31 -6.15 13.56
CA LEU A 401 24.41 -7.55 14.00
C LEU A 401 25.58 -7.79 14.98
N GLN A 402 26.69 -7.08 14.83
CA GLN A 402 27.80 -7.14 15.77
C GLN A 402 27.45 -6.55 17.14
N ILE A 403 26.71 -5.43 17.15
CA ILE A 403 26.20 -4.82 18.39
C ILE A 403 25.21 -5.76 19.08
N GLU A 404 24.30 -6.36 18.33
CA GLU A 404 23.32 -7.30 18.86
C GLU A 404 23.99 -8.56 19.44
N ASN A 405 24.97 -9.14 18.73
CA ASN A 405 25.74 -10.27 19.26
C ASN A 405 26.52 -9.90 20.54
N ALA A 406 27.09 -8.71 20.62
CA ALA A 406 27.78 -8.26 21.84
C ALA A 406 26.80 -8.18 23.02
N LYS A 407 25.58 -7.69 22.79
CA LYS A 407 24.52 -7.63 23.79
C LYS A 407 24.06 -9.02 24.23
N LEU A 408 23.79 -9.92 23.30
CA LEU A 408 23.39 -11.30 23.60
C LEU A 408 24.46 -12.05 24.40
N ASN A 409 25.75 -11.84 24.08
CA ASN A 409 26.85 -12.40 24.85
C ASN A 409 26.92 -11.86 26.28
N GLN A 410 26.62 -10.57 26.47
CA GLN A 410 26.52 -9.97 27.80
C GLN A 410 25.34 -10.54 28.59
N ASP A 411 24.18 -10.68 27.96
CA ASP A 411 22.98 -11.24 28.60
C ASP A 411 23.18 -12.71 28.99
N ASN A 412 23.80 -13.52 28.13
CA ASN A 412 24.19 -14.88 28.45
C ASN A 412 25.16 -14.95 29.65
N SER A 413 26.12 -14.03 29.72
CA SER A 413 27.06 -13.95 30.86
C SER A 413 26.33 -13.62 32.16
N ASN A 414 25.36 -12.70 32.11
CA ASN A 414 24.54 -12.33 33.27
C ASN A 414 23.65 -13.49 33.73
N MET A 415 23.02 -14.22 32.80
CA MET A 415 22.21 -15.39 33.12
C MET A 415 23.07 -16.51 33.74
N GLN A 416 24.28 -16.73 33.23
CA GLN A 416 25.20 -17.73 33.78
C GLN A 416 25.59 -17.38 35.22
N ALA A 417 25.78 -16.09 35.53
CA ALA A 417 26.05 -15.61 36.88
C ALA A 417 24.86 -15.87 37.82
N GLN A 418 23.62 -15.59 37.37
CA GLN A 418 22.41 -15.87 38.15
C GLN A 418 22.21 -17.38 38.41
N ILE A 419 22.48 -18.23 37.41
CA ILE A 419 22.42 -19.68 37.59
C ILE A 419 23.42 -20.13 38.66
N THR A 420 24.63 -19.56 38.65
CA THR A 420 25.67 -19.89 39.64
C THR A 420 25.26 -19.44 41.05
N GLU A 421 24.66 -18.25 41.17
CA GLU A 421 24.13 -17.74 42.43
C GLU A 421 23.02 -18.62 42.99
N LEU A 422 22.02 -18.97 42.18
CA LEU A 422 20.93 -19.86 42.57
C LEU A 422 21.41 -21.27 42.95
N GLN A 423 22.44 -21.79 42.26
CA GLN A 423 23.07 -23.05 42.63
C GLN A 423 23.74 -22.97 44.01
N SER A 424 24.39 -21.84 44.32
CA SER A 424 25.00 -21.62 45.63
C SER A 424 23.98 -21.47 46.75
N GLU A 425 22.86 -20.78 46.49
CA GLU A 425 21.74 -20.67 47.44
C GLU A 425 21.09 -22.02 47.72
N ASN A 426 20.87 -22.84 46.68
CA ASN A 426 20.33 -24.19 46.83
C ASN A 426 21.27 -25.09 47.66
N LEU A 427 22.58 -24.97 47.47
CA LEU A 427 23.57 -25.69 48.29
C LEU A 427 23.48 -25.27 49.77
N GLN A 428 23.32 -23.97 50.05
CA GLN A 428 23.15 -23.48 51.42
C GLN A 428 21.82 -23.93 52.05
N LEU A 429 20.74 -23.98 51.26
CA LEU A 429 19.44 -24.48 51.72
C LEU A 429 19.51 -25.97 52.04
N GLN A 430 20.16 -26.78 51.20
CA GLN A 430 20.38 -28.21 51.48
C GLN A 430 21.23 -28.42 52.73
N GLN A 431 22.27 -27.59 52.94
CA GLN A 431 23.07 -27.64 54.17
C GLN A 431 22.24 -27.30 55.41
N LYS A 432 21.38 -26.27 55.34
CA LYS A 432 20.45 -25.91 56.43
C LYS A 432 19.41 -27.00 56.69
N GLU A 433 18.91 -27.66 55.66
CA GLU A 433 17.95 -28.76 55.78
C GLU A 433 18.60 -29.97 56.47
N ILE A 434 19.85 -30.28 56.14
CA ILE A 434 20.65 -31.30 56.84
C ILE A 434 20.91 -30.90 58.30
N GLU A 435 21.21 -29.63 58.58
CA GLU A 435 21.40 -29.13 59.96
C GLU A 435 20.09 -29.19 60.77
N MET A 436 18.94 -28.86 60.17
CA MET A 436 17.61 -29.00 60.79
C MET A 436 17.25 -30.46 61.11
N LEU A 437 17.49 -31.38 60.17
CA LEU A 437 17.28 -32.82 60.37
C LEU A 437 18.19 -33.40 61.47
N SER A 438 19.39 -32.83 61.64
CA SER A 438 20.32 -33.22 62.71
C SER A 438 19.93 -32.65 64.09
N THR A 439 19.17 -31.55 64.15
CA THR A 439 18.68 -30.94 65.40
C THR A 439 17.31 -31.46 65.85
N GLU A 440 16.53 -32.09 64.97
CA GLU A 440 15.28 -32.79 65.32
C GLU A 440 15.47 -34.23 65.81
N SER A 441 16.71 -34.75 65.83
CA SER A 441 17.02 -36.13 66.28
C SER A 441 17.30 -36.28 67.79
N GLU A 442 17.15 -35.20 68.59
CA GLU A 442 17.21 -35.25 70.05
C GLU A 442 15.86 -34.92 70.70
N THR A 443 14.76 -35.56 70.28
CA THR A 443 13.65 -35.88 71.21
C THR A 443 12.66 -36.89 70.60
N GLN A 444 12.44 -37.96 71.37
CA GLN A 444 11.40 -38.99 71.26
C GLN A 444 11.69 -40.23 70.39
N ASN A 445 12.33 -41.19 71.05
CA ASN A 445 12.18 -42.62 70.82
C ASN A 445 10.71 -43.06 70.88
N SER A 446 10.23 -43.78 69.86
CA SER A 446 9.39 -44.97 70.06
C SER A 446 9.37 -45.87 68.82
N THR A 447 9.88 -47.07 69.05
CA THR A 447 10.03 -48.23 68.18
C THR A 447 8.73 -48.67 67.49
N VAL A 448 8.75 -48.70 66.15
CA VAL A 448 8.09 -49.73 65.33
C VAL A 448 9.12 -50.26 64.33
N SER A 449 9.12 -51.58 64.18
CA SER A 449 10.17 -52.45 63.66
C SER A 449 10.72 -52.11 62.26
N LEU A 450 12.03 -51.81 62.20
CA LEU A 450 12.81 -51.65 60.96
C LEU A 450 12.91 -52.96 60.13
N LEU A 451 12.51 -54.12 60.67
CA LEU A 451 12.57 -55.40 59.97
C LEU A 451 11.37 -55.69 59.06
N GLU A 452 10.22 -55.05 59.27
CA GLU A 452 9.02 -55.29 58.44
C GLU A 452 9.00 -54.44 57.16
N VAL A 453 9.66 -53.27 57.18
CA VAL A 453 9.84 -52.42 56.00
C VAL A 453 10.90 -53.00 55.05
N GLN A 454 11.93 -53.65 55.59
CA GLN A 454 13.01 -54.24 54.80
C GLN A 454 12.59 -55.54 54.08
N ALA A 455 11.59 -56.27 54.61
CA ALA A 455 11.01 -57.45 53.95
C ALA A 455 10.03 -57.10 52.82
N MET A 456 9.47 -55.88 52.80
CA MET A 456 8.56 -55.41 51.75
C MET A 456 9.28 -54.71 50.57
N LEU A 457 10.54 -54.32 50.74
CA LEU A 457 11.36 -53.65 49.72
C LEU A 457 12.17 -54.62 48.82
N LEU A 458 12.44 -55.84 49.29
CA LEU A 458 13.22 -56.82 48.53
C LEU A 458 12.52 -57.35 47.25
N PRO A 459 11.18 -57.53 47.21
CA PRO A 459 10.49 -57.90 45.97
C PRO A 459 10.33 -56.73 44.98
N LEU A 460 10.52 -55.48 45.42
CA LEU A 460 10.39 -54.28 44.59
C LEU A 460 11.69 -53.95 43.86
N VAL A 461 12.85 -54.15 44.51
CA VAL A 461 14.17 -53.97 43.88
C VAL A 461 14.45 -55.06 42.84
N GLN A 462 14.09 -56.33 43.12
CA GLN A 462 14.20 -57.42 42.15
C GLN A 462 13.23 -57.29 40.95
N ARG A 463 12.16 -56.49 41.09
CA ARG A 463 11.18 -56.21 40.04
C ARG A 463 11.58 -55.03 39.15
N ILE A 464 12.51 -54.18 39.61
CA ILE A 464 13.15 -53.13 38.81
C ILE A 464 14.29 -53.71 37.97
N GLU A 465 15.10 -54.62 38.54
CA GLU A 465 16.20 -55.28 37.79
C GLU A 465 15.70 -56.30 36.75
N ALA A 466 14.50 -56.87 36.93
CA ALA A 466 13.86 -57.74 35.94
C ALA A 466 13.15 -56.99 34.79
N LEU A 467 13.00 -55.65 34.88
CA LEU A 467 12.43 -54.82 33.81
C LEU A 467 13.49 -54.25 32.86
N GLU A 468 14.77 -54.33 33.21
CA GLU A 468 15.89 -53.82 32.38
C GLU A 468 16.55 -54.89 31.49
N ALA A 469 16.11 -56.15 31.56
CA ALA A 469 16.64 -57.23 30.73
C ALA A 469 15.53 -58.14 30.16
N GLY A 470 15.01 -57.84 28.96
CA GLY A 470 14.30 -58.82 28.12
C GLY A 470 13.07 -58.31 27.37
N GLN A 471 13.21 -58.20 26.05
CA GLN A 471 12.15 -57.90 25.07
C GLN A 471 10.96 -58.89 25.14
N VAL A 472 9.72 -58.45 24.89
CA VAL A 472 8.90 -58.76 23.68
C VAL A 472 7.64 -57.87 23.61
N SER A 473 7.60 -57.03 22.56
CA SER A 473 6.48 -56.62 21.68
C SER A 473 5.02 -56.54 22.21
N GLN A 474 4.44 -55.32 22.21
CA GLN A 474 3.31 -54.95 21.32
C GLN A 474 2.91 -53.45 21.46
N THR A 475 3.18 -52.70 20.38
CA THR A 475 2.43 -51.59 19.77
C THR A 475 1.55 -50.66 20.63
N VAL A 476 2.05 -49.47 21.00
CA VAL A 476 1.34 -48.17 20.91
C VAL A 476 2.40 -47.06 20.74
N LYS A 477 2.14 -46.12 19.82
CA LYS A 477 3.03 -45.01 19.39
C LYS A 477 3.42 -44.07 20.55
N PRO A 478 4.69 -43.61 20.64
CA PRO A 478 5.12 -42.67 21.68
C PRO A 478 4.76 -41.21 21.33
N VAL A 479 4.17 -40.52 22.30
CA VAL A 479 4.12 -39.06 22.38
C VAL A 479 5.48 -38.58 22.86
N GLN A 480 6.22 -37.88 21.99
CA GLN A 480 7.49 -37.25 22.34
C GLN A 480 7.25 -35.94 23.09
N ALA A 481 8.14 -35.71 24.05
CA ALA A 481 8.29 -34.51 24.84
C ALA A 481 8.35 -33.24 23.97
N VAL A 482 7.64 -32.21 24.42
CA VAL A 482 7.64 -30.88 23.81
C VAL A 482 9.01 -30.25 24.00
N LYS A 483 9.80 -30.24 22.92
CA LYS A 483 10.94 -29.35 22.71
C LYS A 483 10.36 -27.94 22.52
N VAL A 484 10.67 -27.02 23.42
CA VAL A 484 10.38 -25.60 23.20
C VAL A 484 11.44 -25.09 22.22
N GLU A 485 11.11 -25.08 20.93
CA GLU A 485 11.89 -24.39 19.90
C GLU A 485 11.68 -22.88 20.02
N VAL A 486 12.77 -22.17 20.26
CA VAL A 486 12.86 -20.72 20.07
C VAL A 486 12.66 -20.45 18.57
N LYS A 487 11.58 -19.74 18.23
CA LYS A 487 11.31 -19.31 16.84
C LYS A 487 12.14 -18.08 16.52
N GLU A 488 13.22 -18.28 15.78
CA GLU A 488 13.86 -17.21 15.03
C GLU A 488 12.93 -16.75 13.90
N ASP A 489 12.77 -15.44 13.72
CA ASP A 489 12.01 -14.85 12.61
C ASP A 489 12.91 -14.91 11.37
N ILE A 490 12.80 -15.99 10.61
CA ILE A 490 13.62 -16.22 9.41
C ILE A 490 13.19 -15.23 8.32
N ASP A 491 14.11 -14.39 7.85
CA ASP A 491 13.91 -13.58 6.66
C ASP A 491 13.95 -14.45 5.40
N TRP A 492 12.76 -14.92 4.99
CA TRP A 492 12.60 -15.80 3.84
C TRP A 492 13.04 -15.18 2.51
N GLN A 493 13.15 -13.85 2.40
CA GLN A 493 13.58 -13.21 1.15
C GLN A 493 15.07 -13.45 0.89
N ALA A 494 15.89 -13.54 1.94
CA ALA A 494 17.33 -13.77 1.86
C ALA A 494 17.71 -15.26 1.68
N VAL A 495 16.76 -16.18 1.86
CA VAL A 495 16.99 -17.64 1.81
C VAL A 495 17.10 -18.12 0.35
N SER A 496 18.00 -19.07 0.06
CA SER A 496 18.15 -19.63 -1.29
C SER A 496 16.91 -20.44 -1.73
N ASN A 497 16.72 -20.69 -3.04
CA ASN A 497 15.61 -21.53 -3.50
C ASN A 497 15.68 -22.95 -2.92
N ALA A 498 16.89 -23.53 -2.80
CA ALA A 498 17.07 -24.86 -2.23
C ALA A 498 16.61 -24.95 -0.76
N GLU A 499 16.94 -23.97 0.06
CA GLU A 499 16.57 -23.89 1.49
C GLU A 499 15.11 -23.45 1.69
N LEU A 500 14.59 -22.62 0.79
CA LEU A 500 13.20 -22.22 0.81
C LEU A 500 12.29 -23.41 0.48
N TRP A 501 12.66 -24.26 -0.48
CA TRP A 501 11.86 -25.44 -0.83
C TRP A 501 12.11 -26.63 0.09
N ASN A 502 13.33 -26.82 0.61
CA ASN A 502 13.71 -27.98 1.42
C ASN A 502 14.23 -27.59 2.81
N ASN A 503 13.76 -28.29 3.83
CA ASN A 503 14.37 -28.26 5.17
C ASN A 503 15.70 -29.04 5.17
N ALA A 504 16.47 -28.91 6.25
CA ALA A 504 17.72 -29.65 6.48
C ALA A 504 17.61 -31.18 6.26
N ASP A 505 16.42 -31.76 6.45
CA ASP A 505 16.13 -33.18 6.23
C ASP A 505 15.75 -33.54 4.78
N GLY A 506 15.87 -32.60 3.82
CA GLY A 506 15.51 -32.81 2.41
C GLY A 506 14.00 -32.92 2.13
N LYS A 507 13.15 -32.55 3.10
CA LYS A 507 11.68 -32.53 2.99
C LYS A 507 11.17 -31.12 2.74
N THR A 508 9.98 -31.00 2.13
CA THR A 508 9.36 -29.71 1.82
C THR A 508 9.29 -28.80 3.05
N ASN A 509 9.88 -27.62 2.97
CA ASN A 509 9.87 -26.61 4.02
C ASN A 509 8.45 -26.04 4.23
N ARG A 510 7.96 -26.09 5.47
CA ARG A 510 6.61 -25.66 5.88
C ARG A 510 6.65 -24.63 7.01
N ALA A 511 7.80 -23.98 7.24
CA ALA A 511 7.92 -22.97 8.27
C ALA A 511 7.03 -21.75 7.99
N LYS A 512 6.70 -21.00 9.05
CA LYS A 512 5.81 -19.82 8.99
C LYS A 512 6.50 -18.74 8.14
N GLY A 513 5.85 -18.27 7.08
CA GLY A 513 6.40 -17.30 6.11
C GLY A 513 6.97 -17.95 4.82
N ALA A 514 7.53 -19.16 4.90
CA ALA A 514 8.08 -19.86 3.74
C ALA A 514 7.04 -20.12 2.63
N SER A 515 5.79 -20.38 3.02
CA SER A 515 4.70 -20.61 2.04
C SER A 515 4.37 -19.36 1.23
N GLU A 516 4.42 -18.18 1.85
CA GLU A 516 4.14 -16.91 1.19
C GLU A 516 5.25 -16.54 0.21
N GLU A 517 6.51 -16.73 0.63
CA GLU A 517 7.67 -16.47 -0.22
C GLU A 517 7.76 -17.43 -1.41
N LYS A 518 7.41 -18.71 -1.24
CA LYS A 518 7.29 -19.65 -2.37
C LYS A 518 6.28 -19.17 -3.41
N ILE A 519 5.13 -18.66 -2.95
CA ILE A 519 4.10 -18.13 -3.86
C ILE A 519 4.65 -16.89 -4.59
N ARG A 520 5.33 -15.98 -3.87
CA ARG A 520 5.92 -14.76 -4.45
C ARG A 520 6.95 -15.10 -5.54
N ARG A 521 7.92 -15.98 -5.27
CA ARG A 521 8.94 -16.38 -6.25
C ARG A 521 8.33 -17.09 -7.47
N CYS A 522 7.34 -17.96 -7.27
CA CYS A 522 6.64 -18.59 -8.38
C CYS A 522 5.86 -17.58 -9.24
N TYR A 523 5.24 -16.59 -8.61
CA TYR A 523 4.58 -15.50 -9.32
C TYR A 523 5.57 -14.69 -10.16
N GLU A 524 6.70 -14.28 -9.58
CA GLU A 524 7.74 -13.52 -10.28
C GLU A 524 8.35 -14.33 -11.43
N ALA A 525 8.57 -15.63 -11.25
CA ALA A 525 9.06 -16.51 -12.30
C ALA A 525 8.08 -16.61 -13.48
N ILE A 526 6.76 -16.72 -13.24
CA ILE A 526 5.76 -16.69 -14.31
C ILE A 526 5.76 -15.33 -15.03
N CYS A 527 5.84 -14.22 -14.28
CA CYS A 527 5.92 -12.88 -14.84
C CYS A 527 7.16 -12.71 -15.72
N LEU A 528 8.32 -13.12 -15.23
CA LEU A 528 9.59 -13.05 -15.93
C LEU A 528 9.54 -13.89 -17.22
N TYR A 529 9.07 -15.14 -17.14
CA TYR A 529 8.86 -15.99 -18.31
C TYR A 529 8.00 -15.33 -19.39
N ASN A 530 6.85 -14.76 -19.00
CA ASN A 530 5.95 -14.07 -19.93
C ASN A 530 6.57 -12.80 -20.54
N ASN A 531 7.49 -12.16 -19.81
CA ASN A 531 8.19 -10.96 -20.23
C ASN A 531 9.37 -11.22 -21.17
N THR A 532 10.13 -12.30 -20.95
CA THR A 532 11.45 -12.49 -21.58
C THR A 532 11.57 -13.75 -22.42
N VAL A 533 10.83 -14.81 -22.11
CA VAL A 533 10.98 -16.13 -22.76
C VAL A 533 9.86 -16.42 -23.75
N ALA A 534 8.62 -16.04 -23.43
CA ALA A 534 7.46 -16.30 -24.27
C ALA A 534 7.46 -15.45 -25.56
N THR A 535 7.59 -16.10 -26.72
CA THR A 535 7.74 -15.43 -28.04
C THR A 535 6.40 -15.08 -28.71
N GLY A 536 5.28 -15.66 -28.27
CA GLY A 536 3.94 -15.37 -28.81
C GLY A 536 2.81 -15.42 -27.78
N ASP A 537 1.62 -14.90 -28.15
CA ASP A 537 0.42 -14.88 -27.29
C ASP A 537 -0.06 -16.28 -26.89
N ASN A 538 0.31 -17.31 -27.67
CA ASN A 538 0.00 -18.72 -27.42
C ASN A 538 1.06 -19.44 -26.58
N ASP A 539 2.10 -18.75 -26.10
CA ASP A 539 3.14 -19.33 -25.24
C ASP A 539 3.14 -18.69 -23.84
N ARG A 540 2.34 -17.65 -23.62
CA ARG A 540 2.21 -16.98 -22.32
C ARG A 540 1.25 -17.69 -21.39
N LEU A 541 1.63 -17.79 -20.13
CA LEU A 541 0.88 -18.47 -19.09
C LEU A 541 0.17 -17.47 -18.18
N ALA A 542 -1.15 -17.56 -18.09
CA ALA A 542 -1.91 -16.81 -17.10
C ALA A 542 -1.59 -17.32 -15.69
N ILE A 543 -1.42 -16.37 -14.79
CA ILE A 543 -1.18 -16.59 -13.36
C ILE A 543 -2.52 -17.02 -12.74
N THR A 544 -2.60 -18.27 -12.32
CA THR A 544 -3.82 -18.89 -11.81
C THR A 544 -3.51 -19.64 -10.52
N ASN A 545 -4.54 -19.92 -9.71
CA ASN A 545 -4.37 -20.74 -8.51
C ASN A 545 -3.73 -22.10 -8.84
N GLN A 546 -4.14 -22.71 -9.95
CA GLN A 546 -3.59 -23.99 -10.40
C GLN A 546 -2.11 -23.88 -10.78
N ALA A 547 -1.71 -22.88 -11.57
CA ALA A 547 -0.31 -22.72 -11.99
C ALA A 547 0.62 -22.46 -10.80
N LEU A 548 0.22 -21.57 -9.89
CA LEU A 548 0.99 -21.27 -8.67
C LEU A 548 1.01 -22.47 -7.73
N ARG A 549 -0.06 -23.25 -7.65
CA ARG A 549 -0.10 -24.47 -6.82
C ARG A 549 0.84 -25.53 -7.35
N THR A 550 0.88 -25.72 -8.67
CA THR A 550 1.78 -26.70 -9.29
C THR A 550 3.25 -26.31 -9.10
N LEU A 551 3.61 -25.02 -9.16
CA LEU A 551 4.98 -24.56 -8.93
C LEU A 551 5.36 -24.52 -7.45
N SER A 552 4.56 -23.88 -6.60
CA SER A 552 4.93 -23.63 -5.21
C SER A 552 4.75 -24.85 -4.29
N GLY A 553 3.91 -25.80 -4.68
CA GLY A 553 3.48 -26.91 -3.81
C GLY A 553 2.63 -26.48 -2.61
N VAL A 554 2.23 -25.21 -2.54
CA VAL A 554 1.46 -24.63 -1.42
C VAL A 554 -0.03 -24.93 -1.55
N ASN A 555 -0.76 -24.95 -0.43
CA ASN A 555 -2.20 -25.16 -0.40
C ASN A 555 -2.95 -24.09 -1.23
N GLY A 556 -3.90 -24.53 -2.07
CA GLY A 556 -4.72 -23.66 -2.91
C GLY A 556 -5.51 -22.57 -2.16
N LEU A 557 -5.87 -22.78 -0.89
CA LEU A 557 -6.51 -21.74 -0.06
C LEU A 557 -5.57 -20.58 0.23
N ALA A 558 -4.34 -20.86 0.68
CA ALA A 558 -3.32 -19.85 0.95
C ALA A 558 -2.94 -19.09 -0.35
N ILE A 559 -2.84 -19.82 -1.47
CA ILE A 559 -2.64 -19.21 -2.79
C ILE A 559 -3.83 -18.31 -3.17
N GLY A 560 -5.06 -18.73 -2.84
CA GLY A 560 -6.26 -17.94 -3.10
C GLY A 560 -6.29 -16.63 -2.31
N GLU A 561 -5.87 -16.64 -1.05
CA GLU A 561 -5.72 -15.44 -0.22
C GLU A 561 -4.60 -14.54 -0.76
N TRP A 562 -3.46 -15.12 -1.13
CA TRP A 562 -2.35 -14.38 -1.72
C TRP A 562 -2.73 -13.72 -3.06
N ILE A 563 -3.43 -14.44 -3.95
CA ILE A 563 -3.94 -13.90 -5.21
C ILE A 563 -4.92 -12.76 -4.97
N LYS A 564 -5.76 -12.82 -3.93
CA LYS A 564 -6.68 -11.72 -3.58
C LYS A 564 -5.91 -10.49 -3.12
N ALA A 565 -4.91 -10.68 -2.25
CA ALA A 565 -4.05 -9.61 -1.76
C ALA A 565 -3.23 -8.94 -2.88
N HIS A 566 -2.81 -9.71 -3.89
CA HIS A 566 -2.02 -9.25 -5.04
C HIS A 566 -2.82 -9.15 -6.35
N SER A 567 -4.16 -9.03 -6.24
CA SER A 567 -5.06 -9.11 -7.38
C SER A 567 -4.80 -8.03 -8.42
N GLU A 568 -4.43 -6.81 -8.00
CA GLU A 568 -4.14 -5.70 -8.90
C GLU A 568 -2.89 -5.94 -9.78
N GLU A 569 -1.85 -6.56 -9.22
CA GLU A 569 -0.62 -6.85 -9.97
C GLU A 569 -0.85 -7.95 -11.00
N ILE A 570 -1.60 -8.98 -10.61
CA ILE A 570 -2.00 -10.08 -11.48
C ILE A 570 -2.85 -9.56 -12.64
N ILE A 571 -3.84 -8.69 -12.36
CA ILE A 571 -4.67 -8.06 -13.39
C ILE A 571 -3.81 -7.22 -14.33
N SER A 572 -2.93 -6.37 -13.79
CA SER A 572 -2.02 -5.53 -14.59
C SER A 572 -1.15 -6.36 -15.53
N HIS A 573 -0.57 -7.44 -15.01
CA HIS A 573 0.23 -8.37 -15.80
C HIS A 573 -0.60 -9.10 -16.88
N HIS A 574 -1.82 -9.51 -16.57
CA HIS A 574 -2.73 -10.14 -17.55
C HIS A 574 -3.19 -9.16 -18.63
N SER A 575 -3.49 -7.91 -18.26
CA SER A 575 -3.85 -6.84 -19.19
C SER A 575 -2.72 -6.55 -20.19
N LYS A 576 -1.47 -6.49 -19.72
CA LYS A 576 -0.28 -6.28 -20.56
C LYS A 576 -0.21 -7.26 -21.74
N TYR A 577 -0.65 -8.50 -21.52
CA TYR A 577 -0.58 -9.59 -22.50
C TYR A 577 -1.93 -10.06 -23.02
N ARG A 578 -3.02 -9.32 -22.77
CA ARG A 578 -4.39 -9.67 -23.19
C ARG A 578 -4.81 -11.09 -22.76
N MET A 579 -4.41 -11.46 -21.55
CA MET A 579 -4.76 -12.73 -20.89
C MET A 579 -5.98 -12.59 -19.95
N GLU A 580 -6.66 -11.43 -20.01
CA GLU A 580 -7.88 -11.11 -19.26
C GLU A 580 -9.01 -12.13 -19.47
N ASN A 581 -9.79 -12.39 -18.42
CA ASN A 581 -11.05 -13.11 -18.58
C ASN A 581 -12.03 -12.23 -19.40
N PRO A 582 -12.49 -12.68 -20.57
CA PRO A 582 -13.38 -11.88 -21.43
C PRO A 582 -14.75 -11.60 -20.80
N LYS A 583 -15.16 -12.34 -19.76
CA LYS A 583 -16.42 -12.12 -19.03
C LYS A 583 -16.27 -11.12 -17.88
N ASP A 584 -15.14 -11.13 -17.18
CA ASP A 584 -14.85 -10.20 -16.08
C ASP A 584 -13.35 -10.13 -15.79
N ALA A 585 -12.69 -9.10 -16.33
CA ALA A 585 -11.27 -8.85 -16.09
C ALA A 585 -10.93 -8.54 -14.61
N SER A 586 -11.92 -8.24 -13.76
CA SER A 586 -11.69 -7.89 -12.35
C SER A 586 -11.65 -9.10 -11.40
N LYS A 587 -11.97 -10.31 -11.86
CA LYS A 587 -12.01 -11.53 -11.04
C LYS A 587 -10.82 -12.45 -11.32
N VAL A 588 -9.70 -12.22 -10.64
CA VAL A 588 -8.45 -12.99 -10.74
C VAL A 588 -8.62 -14.50 -10.52
N GLU A 589 -9.61 -14.91 -9.73
CA GLU A 589 -9.95 -16.32 -9.48
C GLU A 589 -10.59 -17.04 -10.66
N THR A 590 -11.09 -16.31 -11.67
CA THR A 590 -11.79 -16.89 -12.83
C THR A 590 -10.90 -17.05 -14.07
N TYR A 591 -9.62 -16.68 -13.94
CA TYR A 591 -8.64 -16.81 -15.00
C TYR A 591 -8.25 -18.27 -15.20
N TYR A 592 -8.11 -18.66 -16.46
CA TYR A 592 -7.77 -20.02 -16.85
C TYR A 592 -6.85 -19.99 -18.08
N ASN A 593 -6.05 -21.03 -18.26
CA ASN A 593 -5.16 -21.20 -19.41
C ASN A 593 -5.85 -21.98 -20.55
N LYS A 594 -7.06 -21.56 -21.01
CA LYS A 594 -7.88 -22.32 -21.99
C LYS A 594 -7.25 -22.43 -23.37
N ARG A 595 -6.27 -21.56 -23.67
CA ARG A 595 -5.55 -21.56 -24.94
C ARG A 595 -4.48 -22.67 -25.00
N HIS A 596 -4.20 -23.32 -23.86
CA HIS A 596 -3.18 -24.34 -23.70
C HIS A 596 -3.82 -25.67 -23.28
N GLY A 597 -3.39 -26.78 -23.89
CA GLY A 597 -3.67 -28.11 -23.37
C GLY A 597 -2.91 -28.39 -22.08
N ALA A 598 -3.34 -29.39 -21.30
CA ALA A 598 -2.70 -29.76 -20.03
C ALA A 598 -1.20 -30.08 -20.18
N GLU A 599 -0.81 -30.74 -21.28
CA GLU A 599 0.59 -31.07 -21.60
C GLU A 599 1.42 -29.80 -21.82
N LYS A 600 0.94 -28.86 -22.64
CA LYS A 600 1.64 -27.59 -22.90
C LYS A 600 1.80 -26.75 -21.64
N ILE A 601 0.80 -26.75 -20.75
CA ILE A 601 0.91 -26.06 -19.46
C ILE A 601 2.00 -26.71 -18.62
N ALA A 602 2.08 -28.04 -18.58
CA ALA A 602 3.12 -28.76 -17.85
C ALA A 602 4.53 -28.48 -18.42
N ASP A 603 4.68 -28.42 -19.74
CA ASP A 603 5.97 -28.11 -20.39
C ASP A 603 6.46 -26.70 -20.06
N ILE A 604 5.56 -25.70 -20.17
CA ILE A 604 5.89 -24.30 -19.82
C ILE A 604 6.26 -24.19 -18.34
N LEU A 605 5.49 -24.85 -17.48
CA LEU A 605 5.73 -24.85 -16.05
C LEU A 605 7.04 -25.57 -15.68
N GLY A 606 7.40 -26.64 -16.38
CA GLY A 606 8.70 -27.32 -16.24
C GLY A 606 9.86 -26.42 -16.66
N LEU A 607 9.71 -25.69 -17.76
CA LEU A 607 10.70 -24.71 -18.22
C LEU A 607 10.88 -23.58 -17.20
N ILE A 608 9.79 -23.04 -16.66
CA ILE A 608 9.83 -22.02 -15.58
C ILE A 608 10.55 -22.57 -14.36
N ASN A 609 10.28 -23.82 -13.99
CA ASN A 609 10.96 -24.45 -12.87
C ASN A 609 12.47 -24.54 -13.09
N THR A 610 12.90 -25.08 -14.24
CA THR A 610 14.32 -25.30 -14.53
C THR A 610 15.10 -24.00 -14.75
N GLU A 611 14.56 -23.07 -15.54
CA GLU A 611 15.31 -21.88 -15.99
C GLU A 611 15.21 -20.72 -15.00
N LEU A 612 14.12 -20.62 -14.21
CA LEU A 612 13.84 -19.44 -13.37
C LEU A 612 13.73 -19.76 -11.88
N LEU A 613 13.58 -21.03 -11.51
CA LEU A 613 13.50 -21.50 -10.12
C LEU A 613 14.55 -22.59 -9.81
N GLU A 614 15.58 -22.71 -10.66
CA GLU A 614 16.73 -23.61 -10.48
C GLU A 614 16.37 -25.11 -10.33
N GLY A 615 15.17 -25.50 -10.78
CA GLY A 615 14.67 -26.86 -10.69
C GLY A 615 14.05 -27.24 -9.34
N GLU A 616 14.03 -26.33 -8.36
CA GLU A 616 13.68 -26.64 -6.96
C GLU A 616 12.17 -26.74 -6.69
N ALA A 617 11.34 -26.13 -7.54
CA ALA A 617 9.91 -25.97 -7.29
C ALA A 617 9.07 -27.19 -7.74
N MET A 618 9.42 -27.81 -8.88
CA MET A 618 8.82 -29.04 -9.40
C MET A 618 9.84 -30.17 -9.52
N ARG A 619 10.27 -30.75 -8.40
CA ARG A 619 11.00 -32.01 -8.45
C ARG A 619 10.03 -33.12 -8.88
N ILE A 620 10.18 -33.59 -10.11
CA ILE A 620 9.56 -34.84 -10.57
C ILE A 620 10.15 -35.93 -9.67
N ASN A 621 9.31 -36.60 -8.89
CA ASN A 621 9.71 -37.86 -8.25
C ASN A 621 10.09 -38.81 -9.39
N VAL A 622 11.39 -39.08 -9.53
CA VAL A 622 11.89 -40.25 -10.27
C VAL A 622 11.70 -41.48 -9.39
#